data_AF-A0A380K3H1-F1
#
_entry.id   AF-A0A380K3H1-F1
#
_cell.length_a   1.000
_cell.length_b   1.000
_cell.length_c   1.000
_cell.angle_alpha   90.00
_cell.angle_beta   90.00
_cell.angle_gamma   90.00
#
_symmetry.space_group_name_H-M   'P 1'
#
loop_
_entity.id
_entity.type
_entity.pdbx_description
1 polymer ?
#
loop_
_entity_poly.entity_id
_entity_poly.type
_entity_poly.pdbx_seq_one_letter_code
_entity_poly.pdbx_strand_id
1 'polypeptide(L)' 'MKRRRSYHLLEISIFSIGLIYLIFYILDDLGVLALPSWLLATDFTSLSLFAFGIIILGKGEEL' A
#
# COMPACT_ATOMS: atom_id res chain seq x y z
N MET A 1 -26.66 3.61 -18.03
CA MET A 1 -25.31 4.18 -17.79
C MET A 1 -24.60 3.32 -16.75
N LYS A 2 -23.62 2.48 -17.14
CA LYS A 2 -22.74 1.79 -16.18
C LYS A 2 -21.88 2.86 -15.49
N ARG A 3 -22.07 3.09 -14.19
CA ARG A 3 -21.16 3.92 -13.39
C ARG A 3 -19.83 3.16 -13.31
N ARG A 4 -18.87 3.47 -14.18
CA ARG A 4 -17.47 3.05 -13.95
C ARG A 4 -16.99 3.83 -12.73
N ARG A 5 -16.92 3.19 -11.56
CA ARG A 5 -16.25 3.79 -10.39
C ARG A 5 -14.76 3.84 -10.73
N SER A 6 -14.20 5.05 -10.79
CA SER A 6 -12.77 5.24 -11.03
C SER A 6 -12.00 4.91 -9.75
N TYR A 7 -11.41 3.71 -9.68
CA TYR A 7 -10.59 3.28 -8.54
C TYR A 7 -9.11 3.72 -8.64
N HIS A 8 -8.72 4.43 -9.71
CA HIS A 8 -7.33 4.82 -9.95
C HIS A 8 -6.71 5.68 -8.84
N LEU A 9 -7.48 6.60 -8.25
CA LEU A 9 -6.98 7.42 -7.14
C LEU A 9 -6.70 6.56 -5.90
N LEU A 10 -7.52 5.53 -5.66
CA LEU A 10 -7.37 4.60 -4.54
C LEU A 10 -6.14 3.71 -4.73
N GLU A 11 -5.93 3.20 -5.95
CA GLU A 11 -4.76 2.41 -6.34
C GLU A 11 -3.45 3.15 -6.08
N ILE A 12 -3.36 4.39 -6.59
CA ILE A 12 -2.17 5.24 -6.42
C ILE A 12 -1.93 5.54 -4.93
N SER A 13 -3.00 5.81 -4.18
CA SER A 13 -2.89 6.13 -2.75
C SER A 13 -2.33 4.94 -1.95
N ILE A 14 -2.89 3.74 -2.16
CA ILE A 14 -2.48 2.52 -1.46
C ILE A 14 -1.04 2.15 -1.82
N PHE A 15 -0.69 2.21 -3.11
CA PHE A 15 0.67 1.97 -3.57
C PHE A 15 1.69 2.94 -2.94
N SER A 16 1.35 4.24 -2.90
CA SER A 16 2.24 5.27 -2.35
C SER A 16 2.46 5.09 -0.85
N ILE A 17 1.41 4.73 -0.09
CA ILE A 17 1.51 4.43 1.34
C ILE A 17 2.45 3.25 1.58
N GLY A 18 2.29 2.16 0.83
CA GLY A 18 3.17 0.99 0.92
C GLY A 18 4.62 1.32 0.62
N LEU A 19 4.86 2.12 -0.44
CA LEU A 19 6.20 2.54 -0.84
C LEU A 19 6.88 3.41 0.24
N ILE A 20 6.16 4.36 0.83
CA ILE A 20 6.68 5.20 1.92
C ILE A 20 7.06 4.33 3.12
N TYR A 21 6.22 3.35 3.46
CA TYR A 21 6.49 2.46 4.58
C TYR A 21 7.73 1.61 4.36
N LEU A 22 7.91 1.10 3.14
CA LEU A 22 9.10 0.36 2.75
C LEU A 22 10.37 1.22 2.87
N ILE A 23 10.32 2.48 2.41
CA ILE A 23 11.45 3.41 2.56
C ILE A 23 11.77 3.62 4.03
N PHE A 24 10.77 3.85 4.88
CA PHE A 24 10.98 4.01 6.31
C PHE A 24 11.61 2.78 6.94
N TYR A 25 11.15 1.59 6.58
CA TYR A 25 11.72 0.33 7.05
C TYR A 25 13.21 0.20 6.67
N ILE A 26 13.56 0.51 5.42
CA ILE A 26 14.97 0.47 4.95
C ILE A 26 15.82 1.50 5.70
N LEU A 27 15.31 2.71 5.91
CA LEU A 27 16.05 3.76 6.63
C LEU A 27 16.26 3.43 8.11
N ASP A 28 15.31 2.73 8.74
CA ASP A 28 15.45 2.21 10.10
C ASP A 28 16.51 1.10 10.17
N ASP A 29 16.48 0.15 9.23
CA ASP A 29 17.45 -0.94 9.14
C ASP A 29 18.90 -0.43 8.90
N LEU A 30 19.04 0.65 8.13
CA LEU A 30 20.33 1.34 7.93
C LEU A 30 20.77 2.19 9.14
N GLY A 31 19.93 2.30 10.18
CA GLY A 31 20.19 3.13 11.36
C GLY A 31 20.15 4.64 11.08
N VAL A 32 19.56 5.06 9.95
CA VAL A 32 19.38 6.47 9.58
C VAL A 32 18.21 7.09 10.37
N LEU A 33 17.17 6.29 10.60
CA LEU A 33 16.02 6.63 11.42
C LEU A 33 15.90 5.64 12.58
N ALA A 34 15.24 6.05 13.67
CA ALA A 34 14.85 5.18 14.75
C ALA A 34 13.32 5.22 14.86
N LEU A 35 12.66 4.26 14.22
CA LEU A 35 11.22 4.18 14.20
C LEU A 35 10.70 3.50 15.48
N PRO A 36 9.51 3.89 15.95
CA PRO A 36 8.89 3.21 17.07
C PRO A 36 8.63 1.73 16.77
N SER A 37 8.83 0.86 17.75
CA SER A 37 8.60 -0.59 17.60
C SER A 37 7.16 -0.95 17.21
N TRP A 38 6.16 -0.17 17.65
CA TRP A 38 4.76 -0.36 17.25
C TRP A 38 4.52 -0.06 15.77
N LEU A 39 5.31 0.83 15.19
CA LEU A 39 5.27 1.16 13.77
C LEU A 39 5.86 -0.03 13.00
N LEU A 40 7.07 -0.45 13.32
CA LEU A 40 7.73 -1.62 12.68
C LEU A 40 6.95 -2.93 12.84
N ALA A 41 6.24 -3.11 13.97
CA ALA A 41 5.39 -4.29 14.19
C ALA A 41 4.14 -4.31 13.29
N THR A 42 3.76 -3.16 12.71
CA THR A 42 2.61 -3.10 11.82
C THR A 42 3.06 -3.33 10.38
N ASP A 43 2.66 -4.46 9.80
CA ASP A 43 3.00 -4.83 8.43
C ASP A 43 2.15 -4.08 7.38
N PHE A 44 2.28 -2.75 7.37
CA PHE A 44 1.57 -1.88 6.41
C PHE A 44 1.97 -2.17 4.96
N THR A 45 3.19 -2.63 4.72
CA THR A 45 3.66 -3.03 3.38
C THR A 45 2.81 -4.20 2.86
N SER A 46 2.66 -5.29 3.62
CA SER A 46 1.83 -6.41 3.20
C SER A 46 0.35 -6.05 3.11
N LEU A 47 -0.17 -5.23 4.03
CA LEU A 47 -1.57 -4.77 4.00
C LEU A 47 -1.88 -3.92 2.76
N SER A 48 -0.96 -3.02 2.40
CA SER A 48 -1.11 -2.17 1.21
C SER A 48 -1.06 -2.99 -0.08
N LEU A 49 -0.14 -3.96 -0.19
CA LEU A 49 -0.06 -4.89 -1.32
C LEU A 49 -1.32 -5.76 -1.44
N PHE A 50 -1.85 -6.25 -0.31
CA PHE A 50 -3.08 -7.03 -0.28
C PHE A 50 -4.28 -6.21 -0.76
N ALA A 51 -4.46 -4.99 -0.25
CA ALA A 51 -5.53 -4.10 -0.67
C ALA A 51 -5.41 -3.72 -2.15
N PHE A 52 -4.20 -3.46 -2.64
CA PHE A 52 -3.94 -3.20 -4.05
C PHE A 52 -4.29 -4.40 -4.93
N GLY A 53 -3.96 -5.63 -4.50
CA GLY A 53 -4.31 -6.87 -5.18
C GLY A 53 -5.82 -7.08 -5.31
N ILE A 54 -6.60 -6.82 -4.24
CA ILE A 54 -8.08 -6.89 -4.28
C ILE A 54 -8.65 -5.90 -5.31
N ILE A 55 -8.11 -4.68 -5.36
CA ILE A 55 -8.60 -3.66 -6.30
C ILE A 55 -8.34 -4.07 -7.75
N ILE A 56 -7.17 -4.65 -8.04
CA ILE A 56 -6.84 -5.16 -9.38
C ILE A 56 -7.74 -6.33 -9.75
N LEU A 57 -7.90 -7.32 -8.85
CA LEU A 57 -8.75 -8.50 -9.09
C LEU A 57 -10.21 -8.10 -9.33
N GLY A 58 -10.74 -7.17 -8.53
CA GLY A 58 -12.09 -6.66 -8.69
C GLY A 58 -12.33 -5.89 -9.99
N LYS A 59 -11.28 -5.39 -10.65
CA LYS A 59 -11.36 -4.81 -12.01
C LYS A 59 -11.24 -5.88 -13.11
N GLY A 60 -10.53 -6.98 -12.84
CA GLY A 60 -10.40 -8.11 -13.77
C GLY A 60 -11.71 -8.82 -14.05
N GLU A 61 -12.64 -8.84 -13.08
CA GLU A 61 -13.99 -9.40 -13.25
C GLU A 61 -14.96 -8.50 -14.04
N GLU A 62 -14.62 -7.23 -14.32
CA GLU A 62 -15.46 -6.31 -15.11
C GLU A 62 -15.23 -6.41 -16.64
N LEU A 63 -14.32 -7.26 -17.11
CA LEU A 63 -14.01 -7.53 -18.53
C LEU A 63 -14.85 -8.69 -19.10
#